data_AF-S6AEC2-F1
#
_entry.id   AF-S6AEC2-F1
#
_cell.length_a   1.000
_cell.length_b   1.000
_cell.length_c   1.000
_cell.angle_alpha   90.00
_cell.angle_beta   90.00
_cell.angle_gamma   90.00
#
_symmetry.space_group_name_H-M   'P 1'
#
loop_
_entity.id
_entity.type
_entity.pdbx_description
1 polymer ?
#
loop_
_entity_poly.entity_id
_entity_poly.type
_entity_poly.pdbx_seq_one_letter_code
_entity_poly.pdbx_strand_id
1 'polypeptide(L)'
;MTEELEERRLRELVNRLDSRLEIVQVLAEILLDNATLRPCVPGAYLNYYREGMLMEAVIHLARSNQEDFGQLMKRPEIAVGLDVS
;
A
#
# COMPACT_ATOMS: atom_id res chain seq x y z
N MET A 1 -11.86 -2.77 29.44
CA MET A 1 -11.92 -1.46 28.73
C MET A 1 -10.66 -1.16 27.91
N THR A 2 -9.47 -1.61 28.31
CA THR A 2 -8.23 -1.46 27.53
C THR A 2 -8.13 -2.43 26.35
N GLU A 3 -8.51 -3.70 26.55
CA GLU A 3 -8.45 -4.74 25.50
C GLU A 3 -9.39 -4.46 24.31
N GLU A 4 -10.66 -4.12 24.55
CA GLU A 4 -11.61 -3.75 23.47
C GLU A 4 -11.14 -2.54 22.64
N LEU A 5 -10.52 -1.56 23.29
CA LEU A 5 -9.96 -0.40 22.61
C LEU A 5 -8.75 -0.78 21.74
N GLU A 6 -7.91 -1.68 22.23
CA GLU A 6 -6.75 -2.19 21.50
C GLU A 6 -7.14 -3.08 20.31
N GLU A 7 -8.19 -3.90 20.47
CA GLU A 7 -8.75 -4.72 19.41
C GLU A 7 -9.39 -3.86 18.31
N ARG A 8 -10.13 -2.81 18.72
CA ARG A 8 -10.69 -1.85 17.77
C ARG A 8 -9.60 -1.13 16.96
N ARG A 9 -8.55 -0.66 17.65
CA ARG A 9 -7.39 -0.04 16.98
C ARG A 9 -6.69 -0.99 16.01
N LEU A 10 -6.57 -2.26 16.38
CA LEU A 10 -5.97 -3.27 15.52
C LEU A 10 -6.82 -3.49 14.25
N ARG A 11 -8.14 -3.65 14.42
CA ARG A 11 -9.08 -3.81 13.30
C ARG A 11 -9.05 -2.61 12.35
N GLU A 12 -9.03 -1.40 12.90
CA GLU A 12 -8.90 -0.17 12.11
C GLU A 12 -7.56 -0.11 11.35
N LEU A 13 -6.47 -0.62 11.92
CA LEU A 13 -5.17 -0.63 11.27
C LEU A 13 -5.09 -1.70 10.17
N VAL A 14 -5.62 -2.90 10.40
CA VAL A 14 -5.74 -3.97 9.38
C VAL A 14 -6.61 -3.52 8.21
N ASN A 15 -7.80 -2.96 8.47
CA ASN A 15 -8.69 -2.48 7.42
C ASN A 15 -8.04 -1.37 6.58
N ARG A 16 -7.28 -0.47 7.22
CA ARG A 16 -6.56 0.59 6.49
C ARG A 16 -5.40 0.07 5.66
N LEU A 17 -4.74 -1.00 6.08
CA LEU A 17 -3.68 -1.67 5.31
C LEU A 17 -4.27 -2.40 4.10
N ASP A 18 -5.33 -3.16 4.32
CA ASP A 18 -6.01 -3.95 3.28
C ASP A 18 -6.50 -3.05 2.13
N SER A 19 -7.27 -2.01 2.47
CA SER A 19 -7.75 -1.04 1.49
C SER A 19 -6.61 -0.32 0.73
N ARG A 20 -5.47 -0.05 1.38
CA ARG A 20 -4.33 0.60 0.70
C ARG A 20 -3.51 -0.36 -0.14
N LEU A 21 -3.44 -1.64 0.20
CA LEU A 21 -2.78 -2.65 -0.61
C LEU A 21 -3.48 -2.80 -1.96
N GLU A 22 -4.82 -2.85 -1.96
CA GLU A 22 -5.62 -2.88 -3.19
C GLU A 22 -5.35 -1.64 -4.08
N ILE A 23 -5.33 -0.44 -3.48
CA ILE A 23 -5.04 0.80 -4.21
C ILE A 23 -3.63 0.76 -4.81
N VAL A 24 -2.61 0.37 -4.03
CA VAL A 24 -1.23 0.30 -4.52
C VAL A 24 -1.09 -0.70 -5.66
N GLN A 25 -1.78 -1.84 -5.58
CA GLN A 25 -1.79 -2.83 -6.65
C GLN A 25 -2.37 -2.26 -7.94
N VAL A 26 -3.55 -1.63 -7.88
CA VAL A 26 -4.18 -1.01 -9.06
C VAL A 26 -3.29 0.08 -9.66
N LEU A 27 -2.66 0.91 -8.84
CA LEU A 27 -1.73 1.95 -9.34
C LEU A 27 -0.48 1.34 -9.99
N ALA A 28 0.04 0.23 -9.45
CA ALA A 28 1.18 -0.49 -10.03
C ALA A 28 0.82 -1.12 -11.39
N GLU A 29 -0.36 -1.71 -11.51
CA GLU A 29 -0.89 -2.25 -12.78
C GLU A 29 -1.03 -1.14 -13.82
N ILE A 30 -1.60 0.02 -13.47
CA ILE A 30 -1.70 1.18 -14.37
C ILE A 30 -0.32 1.68 -14.82
N LEU A 31 0.66 1.73 -13.91
CA LEU A 31 2.03 2.12 -14.25
C LEU A 31 2.69 1.12 -15.20
N LEU A 32 2.49 -0.18 -14.96
CA LEU A 32 3.02 -1.25 -15.80
C LEU A 32 2.41 -1.18 -17.21
N ASP A 33 1.09 -1.07 -17.30
CA ASP A 33 0.36 -0.94 -18.57
C ASP A 33 0.86 0.28 -19.36
N ASN A 34 1.02 1.44 -18.70
CA ASN A 34 1.55 2.64 -19.38
C ASN A 34 3.02 2.47 -19.82
N ALA A 35 3.86 1.83 -19.01
CA ALA A 35 5.26 1.58 -19.36
C ALA A 35 5.40 0.66 -20.58
N THR A 36 4.50 -0.31 -20.76
CA THR A 36 4.51 -1.21 -21.93
C THR A 36 4.10 -0.52 -23.24
N LEU A 37 3.33 0.57 -23.18
CA LEU A 37 2.85 1.31 -24.36
C LEU A 37 3.86 2.35 -24.89
N ARG A 38 4.84 2.73 -24.07
CA ARG A 38 5.84 3.79 -24.33
C ARG A 38 6.64 3.68 -25.64
N PRO A 39 6.97 2.50 -26.19
CA PRO A 39 7.77 2.42 -27.42
C PRO A 39 7.05 2.95 -28.67
N CYS A 40 5.71 2.99 -28.68
CA CYS A 40 4.95 3.23 -29.92
C CYS A 40 3.99 4.42 -29.84
N VAL A 41 3.53 4.80 -28.65
CA VAL A 41 2.60 5.93 -28.44
C VAL A 41 2.86 6.50 -27.04
N PRO A 42 2.99 7.83 -26.84
CA PRO A 42 2.89 8.38 -25.50
C PRO A 42 1.53 7.97 -24.94
N GLY A 43 1.52 7.06 -23.96
CA GLY A 43 0.31 6.41 -23.47
C GLY A 43 -0.81 7.44 -23.24
N ALA A 44 -2.03 7.13 -23.69
CA ALA A 44 -3.13 8.09 -23.81
C ALA A 44 -3.51 8.80 -22.50
N TYR A 45 -3.02 8.32 -21.35
CA TYR A 45 -3.47 8.74 -20.03
C TYR A 45 -2.39 9.42 -19.18
N LEU A 46 -1.12 9.05 -19.31
CA LEU A 46 -0.03 9.57 -18.48
C LEU A 46 1.05 10.26 -19.34
N ASN A 47 1.06 11.59 -19.30
CA ASN A 47 2.24 12.35 -19.73
C ASN A 47 3.31 12.33 -18.62
N TYR A 48 4.54 12.77 -18.92
CA TYR A 48 5.66 12.80 -17.96
C TYR A 48 5.30 13.41 -16.60
N TYR A 49 4.49 14.47 -16.59
CA TYR A 49 4.04 15.12 -15.36
C TYR A 49 3.11 14.22 -14.53
N ARG A 50 2.11 13.60 -15.16
CA ARG A 50 1.17 12.69 -14.49
C ARG A 50 1.84 11.39 -14.05
N GLU A 51 2.80 10.87 -14.83
CA GLU A 51 3.64 9.73 -14.42
C GLU A 51 4.42 10.06 -13.15
N GLY A 52 5.04 11.25 -13.09
CA GLY A 52 5.76 11.71 -11.90
C GLY A 52 4.87 11.82 -10.67
N MET A 53 3.71 12.47 -10.80
CA MET A 53 2.73 12.59 -9.71
C MET A 53 2.22 11.23 -9.23
N LEU A 54 1.97 10.29 -10.16
CA LEU A 54 1.54 8.95 -9.82
C LEU A 54 2.64 8.17 -9.09
N MET A 55 3.90 8.28 -9.52
CA MET A 55 5.03 7.67 -8.85
C MET A 55 5.22 8.23 -7.42
N GLU A 56 5.10 9.55 -7.24
CA GLU A 56 5.14 10.17 -5.91
C GLU A 56 4.01 9.64 -5.01
N ALA A 57 2.79 9.52 -5.53
CA ALA A 57 1.66 8.96 -4.79
C ALA A 57 1.93 7.50 -4.35
N VAL A 58 2.49 6.67 -5.23
CA VAL A 58 2.87 5.29 -4.91
C VAL A 58 3.96 5.24 -3.83
N ILE A 59 4.97 6.10 -3.90
CA ILE A 59 6.02 6.20 -2.86
C ILE A 59 5.40 6.57 -1.50
N HIS A 60 4.50 7.55 -1.48
CA HIS A 60 3.82 7.97 -0.25
C HIS A 60 2.96 6.84 0.34
N LEU A 61 2.20 6.14 -0.49
CA LEU A 61 1.39 5.00 -0.07
C LEU A 61 2.26 3.85 0.46
N ALA A 62 3.36 3.53 -0.22
CA ALA A 62 4.29 2.48 0.20
C ALA A 62 4.90 2.78 1.58
N ARG A 63 5.35 4.02 1.82
CA ARG A 63 5.87 4.44 3.12
C ARG A 63 4.81 4.33 4.22
N SER A 64 3.60 4.82 3.94
CA SER A 64 2.51 4.77 4.91
C SER A 64 2.07 3.32 5.22
N ASN A 65 2.13 2.42 4.23
CA ASN A 65 1.89 1.00 4.46
C ASN A 65 3.00 0.37 5.31
N GLN A 66 4.26 0.72 5.06
CA GLN A 66 5.38 0.23 5.87
C GLN A 66 5.28 0.69 7.33
N GLU A 67 4.85 1.92 7.58
CA GLU A 67 4.63 2.44 8.94
C GLU A 67 3.55 1.64 9.69
N ASP A 68 2.44 1.35 9.03
CA ASP A 68 1.35 0.59 9.63
C ASP A 68 1.70 -0.89 9.83
N PHE A 69 2.41 -1.52 8.87
CA PHE A 69 3.00 -2.84 9.08
C PHE A 69 3.97 -2.86 10.26
N GLY A 70 4.81 -1.83 10.40
CA GLY A 70 5.69 -1.67 11.55
C GLY A 70 4.93 -1.54 12.87
N GLN A 71 3.74 -0.92 12.86
CA GLN A 71 2.87 -0.89 14.04
C GLN A 71 2.24 -2.25 14.36
N LEU A 72 1.87 -3.05 13.34
CA LEU A 72 1.41 -4.43 13.55
C LEU A 72 2.51 -5.30 14.17
N MET A 73 3.73 -5.24 13.62
CA MET A 73 4.85 -6.08 14.07
C MET A 73 5.33 -5.77 15.49
N LYS A 74 5.04 -4.56 16.00
CA LYS A 74 5.31 -4.21 17.41
C LYS A 74 4.38 -4.94 18.39
N ARG A 75 3.34 -5.66 17.90
CA ARG A 75 2.46 -6.47 18.74
C ARG A 75 2.96 -7.91 18.79
N PRO A 76 3.36 -8.41 19.98
CA PRO A 76 3.94 -9.76 20.11
C PRO A 76 2.97 -10.88 19.71
N GLU A 77 1.66 -10.68 19.91
CA GLU A 77 0.61 -11.63 19.52
C GLU A 77 0.53 -11.86 18.00
N ILE A 78 0.90 -10.85 17.20
CA ILE A 78 0.86 -10.90 15.74
C ILE A 78 2.20 -11.37 15.18
N ALA A 79 3.31 -10.94 15.79
CA ALA A 79 4.65 -11.35 15.40
C ALA A 79 4.88 -12.87 15.53
N VAL A 80 4.28 -13.52 16.53
CA VAL A 80 4.41 -14.97 16.77
C VAL A 80 3.65 -15.81 15.73
N GLY A 81 2.60 -15.27 15.10
CA GLY A 81 1.85 -15.97 14.05
C GLY A 81 2.56 -16.05 12.69
N LEU A 82 3.61 -15.23 12.47
CA LEU A 82 4.39 -15.20 11.23
C LEU A 82 5.67 -16.07 11.28
N ASP A 83 6.03 -16.59 12.45
CA ASP A 83 7.21 -17.45 12.67
C ASP A 83 6.89 -18.96 12.54
N VAL A 84 5.67 -19.29 12.11
CA VAL A 84 5.21 -20.67 11.89
C VAL A 84 4.46 -20.75 10.55
N SER A 85 5.19 -20.70 9.45
CA SER A 85 4.78 -21.21 8.12
C SER A 85 6.00 -21.56 7.29
#